data_AF-A0AAD7P884-F1
#
_entry.id   AF-A0AAD7P884-F1
#
_cell.length_a   1.000
_cell.length_b   1.000
_cell.length_c   1.000
_cell.angle_alpha   90.00
_cell.angle_beta   90.00
_cell.angle_gamma   90.00
#
_symmetry.space_group_name_H-M   'P 1'
#
loop_
_entity.id
_entity.type
_entity.pdbx_description
1 polymer ?
#
loop_
_entity_poly.entity_id
_entity_poly.type
_entity_poly.pdbx_seq_one_letter_code
_entity_poly.pdbx_strand_id
1 'polypeptide(L)'
;MKKFVLIALSLALVLGIAKSFEFHEKELETEESLWDLYERWRSYHTISHSLDEKCKRFNVFKENVKHVHNTNMMDKPYKLKLNRFADMTNHEFNSLYAGSKIKHHRMFSGTPRENGACMYEKIASVPPSVDWRTKGTVTPVKDQGQCGCNGGQMELAFEFIRQKGGITTETNYPYKAEDGRCDSSKENRPAVSIDGHENVLVNNEDALLKAVAN
;
A
#
# COMPACT_ATOMS: atom_id res chain seq x y z
N MET A 1 15.71 -57.00 21.75
CA MET A 1 15.72 -56.53 20.35
C MET A 1 14.92 -55.24 20.26
N LYS A 2 15.58 -54.07 20.25
CA LYS A 2 14.94 -52.76 20.24
C LYS A 2 14.56 -52.39 18.80
N LYS A 3 13.27 -52.19 18.51
CA LYS A 3 12.81 -51.63 17.23
C LYS A 3 12.85 -50.10 17.33
N PHE A 4 13.78 -49.48 16.62
CA PHE A 4 13.79 -48.04 16.40
C PHE A 4 12.83 -47.71 15.26
N VAL A 5 11.78 -46.94 15.55
CA VAL A 5 10.93 -46.32 14.53
C VAL A 5 11.45 -44.89 14.36
N LEU A 6 12.07 -44.60 13.22
CA LEU A 6 12.45 -43.25 12.82
C LEU A 6 11.21 -42.55 12.26
N ILE A 7 10.67 -41.59 13.02
CA ILE A 7 9.63 -40.67 12.53
C ILE A 7 10.37 -39.48 11.91
N ALA A 8 10.42 -39.41 10.58
CA ALA A 8 10.86 -38.22 9.88
C ALA A 8 9.73 -37.18 9.91
N LEU A 9 9.85 -36.20 10.81
CA LEU A 9 8.99 -35.01 10.83
C LEU A 9 9.51 -34.03 9.77
N SER A 10 8.99 -34.11 8.55
CA SER A 10 9.16 -33.06 7.54
C SER A 10 8.27 -31.87 7.89
N LEU A 11 8.80 -30.93 8.68
CA LEU A 11 8.24 -29.58 8.82
C LEU A 11 8.51 -28.81 7.52
N ALA A 12 7.66 -29.01 6.51
CA ALA A 12 7.58 -28.10 5.39
C ALA A 12 6.90 -26.81 5.89
N LEU A 13 7.70 -25.86 6.34
CA LEU A 13 7.25 -24.48 6.55
C LEU A 13 6.88 -23.94 5.16
N VAL A 14 5.61 -23.99 4.77
CA VAL A 14 5.12 -23.33 3.56
C VAL A 14 5.13 -21.83 3.84
N LEU A 15 6.31 -21.22 3.73
CA LEU A 15 6.41 -19.81 3.44
C LEU A 15 5.78 -19.67 2.06
N GLY A 16 4.57 -19.11 2.02
CA GLY A 16 3.96 -18.69 0.76
C GLY A 16 4.87 -17.64 0.15
N ILE A 17 5.80 -18.07 -0.71
CA ILE A 17 6.60 -17.15 -1.52
C ILE A 17 5.58 -16.51 -2.44
N ALA A 18 5.27 -15.23 -2.19
CA ALA A 18 4.59 -14.42 -3.19
C ALA A 18 5.46 -14.48 -4.44
N LYS A 19 5.05 -15.29 -5.42
CA LYS A 19 5.78 -15.39 -6.68
C LYS A 19 5.86 -13.96 -7.24
N SER A 20 7.06 -13.50 -7.54
CA SER A 20 7.21 -12.26 -8.30
C SER A 20 7.23 -12.59 -9.77
N PHE A 21 6.66 -11.72 -10.60
CA PHE A 21 6.80 -11.84 -12.03
C PHE A 21 8.26 -11.55 -12.42
N GLU A 22 8.87 -12.48 -13.14
CA GLU A 22 10.25 -12.38 -13.62
C GLU A 22 10.28 -12.41 -15.15
N PHE A 23 11.28 -11.73 -15.71
CA PHE A 23 11.55 -11.68 -17.13
C PHE A 23 13.05 -11.69 -17.38
N HIS A 24 13.45 -12.17 -18.55
CA HIS A 24 14.83 -12.24 -18.98
C HIS A 24 15.15 -11.20 -20.04
N GLU A 25 16.40 -10.75 -20.11
CA GLU A 25 16.85 -9.74 -21.07
C GLU A 25 16.60 -10.15 -22.53
N LYS A 26 16.74 -11.44 -22.84
CA LYS A 26 16.42 -12.00 -24.18
C LYS A 26 14.98 -11.71 -24.64
N GLU A 27 14.05 -11.54 -23.71
CA GLU A 27 12.64 -11.25 -24.05
C GLU A 27 12.46 -9.79 -24.50
N LEU A 28 13.47 -8.93 -24.30
CA LEU A 28 13.46 -7.52 -24.68
C LEU A 28 14.06 -7.26 -26.08
N GLU A 29 14.64 -8.28 -26.72
CA GLU A 29 15.43 -8.13 -27.95
C GLU A 29 14.57 -7.87 -29.19
N THR A 30 13.35 -8.41 -29.24
CA THR A 30 12.46 -8.32 -30.41
C THR A 30 11.06 -7.88 -30.01
N GLU A 31 10.31 -7.28 -30.94
CA GLU A 31 8.90 -6.93 -30.68
C GLU A 31 8.03 -8.17 -30.44
N GLU A 32 8.31 -9.29 -31.10
CA GLU A 32 7.60 -10.57 -30.91
C GLU A 32 7.83 -11.11 -29.49
N SER A 33 9.08 -11.19 -29.03
CA SER A 33 9.39 -11.65 -27.68
C SER A 33 8.85 -10.70 -26.59
N LEU A 34 8.85 -9.39 -26.85
CA LEU A 34 8.25 -8.39 -25.95
C LEU A 34 6.73 -8.54 -25.88
N TRP A 35 6.08 -8.86 -27.00
CA TRP A 35 4.66 -9.13 -27.04
C TRP A 35 4.30 -10.40 -26.26
N ASP A 36 5.08 -11.47 -26.39
CA ASP A 36 4.92 -12.69 -25.60
C ASP A 36 5.10 -12.43 -24.10
N LEU A 37 6.10 -11.63 -23.74
CA LEU A 37 6.32 -11.16 -22.37
C LEU A 37 5.10 -10.39 -21.84
N TYR A 38 4.52 -9.51 -22.66
CA TYR A 38 3.33 -8.73 -22.31
C TYR A 38 2.11 -9.63 -22.09
N GLU A 39 1.84 -10.60 -22.97
CA GLU A 39 0.73 -11.54 -22.78
C GLU A 39 0.92 -12.42 -21.54
N ARG A 40 2.15 -12.86 -21.27
CA ARG A 40 2.49 -13.61 -20.05
C ARG A 40 2.28 -12.76 -18.79
N TRP A 41 2.71 -11.49 -18.81
CA TRP A 41 2.50 -10.54 -17.71
C TRP A 41 1.01 -10.27 -17.46
N ARG A 42 0.22 -10.08 -18.53
CA ARG A 42 -1.23 -9.88 -18.43
C ARG A 42 -1.94 -11.08 -17.85
N SER A 43 -1.59 -12.28 -18.30
CA SER A 43 -2.13 -13.53 -17.75
C SER A 43 -1.80 -13.67 -16.27
N TYR A 44 -0.55 -13.42 -15.89
CA TYR A 44 -0.09 -13.50 -14.50
C TYR A 44 -0.85 -12.56 -13.56
N HIS A 45 -1.08 -11.31 -13.98
CA HIS A 45 -1.77 -10.30 -13.18
C HIS A 45 -3.29 -10.24 -13.43
N THR A 46 -3.84 -11.15 -14.24
CA THR A 46 -5.27 -11.19 -14.60
C THR A 46 -5.76 -9.87 -15.22
N ILE A 47 -4.98 -9.30 -16.14
CA ILE A 47 -5.29 -8.04 -16.83
C ILE A 47 -6.05 -8.29 -18.14
N SER A 48 -7.32 -7.90 -18.18
CA SER A 48 -8.19 -8.01 -19.35
C SER A 48 -8.40 -6.67 -20.05
N HIS A 49 -8.12 -6.62 -21.35
CA HIS A 49 -8.32 -5.45 -22.22
C HIS A 49 -8.92 -5.90 -23.55
N SER A 50 -9.63 -5.00 -24.25
CA SER A 50 -10.03 -5.22 -25.66
C SER A 50 -8.81 -5.27 -26.57
N LEU A 51 -8.94 -5.82 -27.79
CA LEU A 51 -7.83 -5.90 -28.74
C LEU A 51 -7.23 -4.51 -29.05
N ASP A 52 -8.08 -3.50 -29.26
CA ASP A 52 -7.63 -2.13 -29.52
C ASP A 52 -6.87 -1.52 -28.34
N GLU A 53 -7.36 -1.76 -27.11
CA GLU A 53 -6.72 -1.24 -25.91
C GLU A 53 -5.39 -1.96 -25.64
N LYS A 54 -5.32 -3.28 -25.89
CA LYS A 54 -4.07 -4.04 -25.79
C LYS A 54 -2.96 -3.43 -26.63
N CYS A 55 -3.24 -3.05 -27.87
CA CYS A 55 -2.26 -2.45 -28.78
C CYS A 55 -1.70 -1.12 -28.22
N LYS A 56 -2.56 -0.29 -27.61
CA LYS A 56 -2.14 0.97 -26.97
C LYS A 56 -1.31 0.72 -25.72
N ARG A 57 -1.81 -0.17 -24.85
CA ARG A 57 -1.19 -0.56 -23.57
C ARG A 57 0.16 -1.23 -23.74
N PHE A 58 0.35 -1.96 -24.85
CA PHE A 58 1.63 -2.58 -25.17
C PHE A 58 2.77 -1.57 -25.31
N ASN A 59 2.53 -0.40 -25.93
CA ASN A 59 3.56 0.64 -26.02
C ASN A 59 3.95 1.18 -24.63
N VAL A 60 2.97 1.37 -23.75
CA VAL A 60 3.23 1.79 -22.36
C VAL A 60 4.01 0.72 -21.60
N PHE A 61 3.63 -0.54 -21.77
CA PHE A 61 4.32 -1.68 -21.19
C PHE A 61 5.79 -1.75 -21.64
N LYS A 62 6.08 -1.58 -22.93
CA LYS A 62 7.46 -1.57 -23.46
C LYS A 62 8.32 -0.52 -22.76
N GLU A 63 7.82 0.71 -22.63
CA GLU A 63 8.54 1.79 -21.97
C GLU A 63 8.78 1.49 -20.48
N ASN A 64 7.78 0.96 -19.79
CA ASN A 64 7.89 0.60 -18.38
C ASN A 64 8.87 -0.57 -18.14
N VAL A 65 8.87 -1.58 -19.01
CA VAL A 65 9.81 -2.71 -18.91
C VAL A 65 11.25 -2.25 -19.11
N LYS A 66 11.50 -1.41 -20.11
CA LYS A 66 12.81 -0.79 -20.32
C LYS A 66 13.24 0.05 -19.12
N HIS A 67 12.33 0.82 -18.54
CA HIS A 67 12.61 1.59 -17.32
C HIS A 67 13.02 0.69 -16.15
N VAL A 68 12.30 -0.42 -15.93
CA VAL A 68 12.62 -1.41 -14.90
C VAL A 68 13.99 -2.05 -15.14
N HIS A 69 14.25 -2.51 -16.38
CA HIS A 69 15.51 -3.13 -16.75
C HIS A 69 16.70 -2.18 -16.55
N ASN A 70 16.65 -1.00 -17.17
CA ASN A 70 17.71 0.02 -17.06
C ASN A 70 17.94 0.45 -15.61
N THR A 71 16.88 0.57 -14.80
CA THR A 71 17.02 0.92 -13.38
C THR A 71 17.70 -0.17 -12.57
N ASN A 72 17.41 -1.43 -12.87
CA ASN A 72 18.00 -2.56 -12.17
C ASN A 72 19.47 -2.81 -12.56
N MET A 73 19.90 -2.35 -13.73
CA MET A 73 21.31 -2.32 -14.15
C MET A 73 22.13 -1.27 -13.39
N MET A 74 21.48 -0.23 -12.84
CA MET A 74 22.16 0.77 -12.02
C MET A 74 22.47 0.21 -10.62
N ASP A 75 23.56 0.70 -10.03
CA ASP A 75 23.91 0.45 -8.62
C ASP A 75 23.06 1.35 -7.71
N LYS A 76 21.82 0.92 -7.50
CA LYS A 76 20.84 1.59 -6.65
C LYS A 76 20.51 0.72 -5.44
N PRO A 77 20.22 1.33 -4.27
CA PRO A 77 19.84 0.60 -3.05
C PRO A 77 18.43 -0.02 -3.11
N TYR A 78 17.80 -0.01 -4.28
CA TYR A 78 16.48 -0.58 -4.54
C TYR A 78 16.43 -1.18 -5.95
N LYS A 79 15.49 -2.11 -6.15
CA LYS A 79 15.20 -2.72 -7.45
C LYS A 79 13.73 -2.55 -7.79
N LEU A 80 13.43 -2.41 -9.07
CA LEU A 80 12.07 -2.36 -9.61
C LEU A 80 11.65 -3.74 -10.11
N LYS A 81 10.33 -3.98 -10.17
CA LYS A 81 9.74 -5.20 -10.74
C LYS A 81 8.51 -4.85 -11.56
N LEU A 82 8.17 -5.72 -12.51
CA LEU A 82 6.91 -5.62 -13.27
C LEU A 82 5.74 -6.05 -12.39
N ASN A 83 5.14 -5.09 -11.72
CA ASN A 83 3.92 -5.29 -10.93
C ASN A 83 2.66 -5.15 -11.81
N ARG A 84 1.47 -5.21 -11.20
CA ARG A 84 0.16 -5.10 -11.87
C ARG A 84 -0.11 -3.78 -12.59
N PHE A 85 0.77 -2.78 -12.47
CA PHE A 85 0.62 -1.45 -13.07
C PHE A 85 1.55 -1.24 -14.28
N ALA A 86 2.22 -2.30 -14.77
CA ALA A 86 3.24 -2.17 -15.79
C ALA A 86 2.73 -1.68 -17.16
N ASP A 87 1.42 -1.72 -17.44
CA ASP A 87 0.82 -1.15 -18.65
C ASP A 87 0.13 0.22 -18.44
N MET A 88 0.36 0.84 -17.29
CA MET A 88 -0.12 2.17 -16.96
C MET A 88 0.99 3.21 -17.08
N THR A 89 0.64 4.37 -17.63
CA THR A 89 1.54 5.53 -17.56
C THR A 89 1.59 6.06 -16.13
N ASN A 90 2.67 6.77 -15.78
CA ASN A 90 2.76 7.39 -14.46
C ASN A 90 1.64 8.41 -14.21
N HIS A 91 1.19 9.12 -15.25
CA HIS A 91 0.07 10.05 -15.15
C HIS A 91 -1.25 9.35 -14.80
N GLU A 92 -1.58 8.25 -15.50
CA GLU A 92 -2.75 7.43 -15.19
C GLU A 92 -2.67 6.84 -13.78
N PHE A 93 -1.50 6.28 -13.41
CA PHE A 93 -1.29 5.71 -12.08
C PHE A 93 -1.52 6.77 -10.99
N ASN A 94 -0.93 7.95 -11.13
CA ASN A 94 -1.09 9.02 -10.14
C ASN A 94 -2.54 9.49 -10.03
N SER A 95 -3.25 9.56 -11.17
CA SER A 95 -4.63 10.04 -11.20
C SER A 95 -5.61 9.05 -10.56
N LEU A 96 -5.36 7.74 -10.72
CA LEU A 96 -6.25 6.68 -10.27
C LEU A 96 -5.91 6.15 -8.86
N TYR A 97 -4.61 6.07 -8.52
CA TYR A 97 -4.15 5.43 -7.28
C TYR A 97 -3.48 6.38 -6.29
N ALA A 98 -2.92 7.52 -6.74
CA ALA A 98 -2.25 8.50 -5.88
C ALA A 98 -3.04 9.82 -5.73
N GLY A 99 -4.35 9.80 -6.00
CA GLY A 99 -5.20 10.97 -6.19
C GLY A 99 -5.84 11.58 -4.95
N SER A 100 -5.46 11.21 -3.71
CA SER A 100 -6.17 11.63 -2.48
C SER A 100 -5.96 13.10 -2.07
N LYS A 101 -5.22 13.91 -2.84
CA LYS A 101 -5.14 15.38 -2.72
C LYS A 101 -4.81 15.93 -1.31
N ILE A 102 -4.08 15.18 -0.48
CA ILE A 102 -3.79 15.56 0.93
C ILE A 102 -3.19 16.97 1.04
N LYS A 103 -2.18 17.30 0.22
CA LYS A 103 -1.56 18.64 0.22
C LYS A 103 -2.54 19.75 -0.13
N HIS A 104 -3.42 19.51 -1.09
CA HIS A 104 -4.45 20.45 -1.52
C HIS A 104 -5.45 20.70 -0.38
N HIS A 105 -5.96 19.63 0.25
CA HIS A 105 -6.87 19.77 1.40
C HIS A 105 -6.22 20.48 2.59
N ARG A 106 -4.97 20.17 2.90
CA ARG A 106 -4.22 20.82 3.98
C ARG A 106 -4.06 22.33 3.75
N MET A 107 -3.91 22.76 2.49
CA MET A 107 -3.84 24.19 2.16
C MET A 107 -5.11 24.96 2.56
N PHE A 108 -6.30 24.33 2.51
CA PHE A 108 -7.57 24.97 2.87
C PHE A 108 -7.92 24.86 4.36
N SER A 109 -7.30 23.93 5.09
CA SER A 109 -7.57 23.74 6.53
C SER A 109 -6.76 24.65 7.46
N GLY A 110 -5.89 25.50 6.89
CA GLY A 110 -5.01 26.38 7.67
C GLY A 110 -3.76 25.68 8.17
N THR A 111 -2.84 26.43 8.79
CA THR A 111 -1.63 25.84 9.38
C THR A 111 -2.00 24.97 10.58
N PRO A 112 -1.45 23.75 10.71
CA PRO A 112 -1.56 22.99 11.95
C PRO A 112 -1.08 23.88 13.10
N ARG A 113 -1.87 23.96 14.18
CA ARG A 113 -1.46 24.72 15.38
C ARG A 113 -0.14 24.13 15.88
N GLU A 114 0.93 24.92 15.83
CA GLU A 114 2.27 24.58 16.32
C GLU A 114 2.33 24.37 17.85
N ASN A 115 1.24 24.63 18.56
CA ASN A 115 1.25 24.81 20.02
C ASN A 115 0.77 23.57 20.83
N GLY A 116 0.71 22.39 20.22
CA GLY A 116 0.53 21.14 20.95
C GLY A 116 1.88 20.43 21.09
N ALA A 117 2.41 20.33 22.31
CA ALA A 117 3.55 19.46 22.56
C ALA A 117 3.19 18.03 22.14
N CYS A 118 4.02 17.40 21.30
CA CYS A 118 3.82 16.00 20.92
C CYS A 118 3.97 15.14 22.18
N MET A 119 3.03 14.21 22.42
CA MET A 119 3.00 13.34 23.59
C MET A 119 4.34 12.63 23.82
N TYR A 120 5.04 12.29 22.74
CA TYR A 120 6.28 11.51 22.75
C TYR A 120 7.56 12.35 22.71
N GLU A 121 7.47 13.69 22.73
CA GLU A 121 8.63 14.58 22.60
C GLU A 121 9.71 14.32 23.66
N LYS A 122 9.27 14.01 24.89
CA LYS A 122 10.12 13.80 26.08
C LYS A 122 10.74 12.39 26.18
N ILE A 123 10.52 11.51 25.21
CA ILE A 123 11.09 10.16 25.24
C ILE A 123 12.61 10.23 25.02
N ALA A 124 13.37 9.72 25.98
CA ALA A 124 14.83 9.83 26.01
C ALA A 124 15.53 8.85 25.05
N SER A 125 14.93 7.69 24.77
CA SER A 125 15.52 6.66 23.90
C SER A 125 14.45 5.83 23.21
N VAL A 126 14.69 5.52 21.95
CA VAL A 126 13.86 4.63 21.12
C VAL A 126 14.67 3.39 20.73
N PRO A 127 14.03 2.23 20.49
CA PRO A 127 14.71 1.05 20.00
C PRO A 127 15.34 1.29 18.61
N PRO A 128 16.44 0.58 18.27
CA PRO A 128 17.13 0.74 16.99
C PRO A 128 16.32 0.25 15.78
N SER A 129 15.28 -0.55 16.00
CA SER A 129 14.38 -1.03 14.95
C SER A 129 13.00 -1.34 15.51
N VAL A 130 11.95 -0.92 14.80
CA VAL A 130 10.55 -1.19 15.14
C VAL A 130 9.86 -1.84 13.94
N ASP A 131 9.20 -2.97 14.17
CA ASP A 131 8.30 -3.60 13.20
C ASP A 131 7.02 -4.07 13.89
N TRP A 132 5.96 -3.26 13.79
CA TRP A 132 4.66 -3.54 14.39
C TRP A 132 4.01 -4.83 13.86
N ARG A 133 4.39 -5.33 12.67
CA ARG A 133 3.88 -6.59 12.13
C ARG A 133 4.27 -7.78 13.01
N THR A 134 5.45 -7.71 13.65
CA THR A 134 5.94 -8.74 14.57
C THR A 134 5.17 -8.78 15.90
N LYS A 135 4.37 -7.75 16.18
CA LYS A 135 3.56 -7.62 17.40
C LYS A 135 2.09 -8.02 17.19
N GLY A 136 1.71 -8.41 15.97
CA GLY A 136 0.33 -8.79 15.65
C GLY A 136 -0.65 -7.61 15.63
N THR A 137 -0.17 -6.36 15.56
CA THR A 137 -0.99 -5.14 15.55
C THR A 137 -1.29 -4.62 14.14
N VAL A 138 -0.67 -5.20 13.11
CA VAL A 138 -0.83 -4.80 11.71
C VAL A 138 -1.63 -5.87 10.96
N THR A 139 -2.71 -5.46 10.31
CA THR A 139 -3.56 -6.34 9.50
C THR A 139 -2.94 -6.61 8.11
N PRO A 140 -3.44 -7.58 7.33
CA PRO A 140 -3.00 -7.78 5.95
C PRO A 140 -3.17 -6.52 5.08
N VAL A 141 -2.31 -6.37 4.07
CA VAL A 141 -2.38 -5.26 3.11
C VAL A 141 -3.73 -5.26 2.38
N LYS A 142 -4.38 -4.10 2.31
CA LYS A 142 -5.67 -3.90 1.62
C LYS A 142 -5.48 -3.25 0.24
N ASP A 143 -6.48 -3.38 -0.63
CA ASP A 143 -6.54 -2.72 -1.95
C ASP A 143 -7.60 -1.61 -1.93
N GLN A 144 -7.17 -0.36 -2.18
CA GLN A 144 -8.04 0.82 -2.25
C GLN A 144 -8.80 0.93 -3.59
N GLY A 145 -8.54 0.05 -4.55
CA GLY A 145 -9.05 0.18 -5.90
C GLY A 145 -8.59 1.48 -6.57
N GLN A 146 -9.42 2.04 -7.45
CA GLN A 146 -9.15 3.32 -8.12
C GLN A 146 -9.85 4.50 -7.42
N CYS A 147 -10.17 4.35 -6.13
CA CYS A 147 -10.85 5.39 -5.36
C CYS A 147 -9.86 6.15 -4.49
N GLY A 148 -9.84 7.47 -4.70
CA GLY A 148 -9.39 8.47 -3.75
C GLY A 148 -10.43 9.57 -3.67
N CYS A 149 -11.71 9.18 -3.48
CA CYS A 149 -12.94 9.81 -3.99
C CYS A 149 -13.19 11.28 -3.58
N ASN A 150 -12.29 12.13 -4.06
CA ASN A 150 -12.05 13.56 -3.80
C ASN A 150 -11.19 13.92 -2.59
N GLY A 151 -10.58 12.93 -1.95
CA GLY A 151 -9.49 13.13 -0.98
C GLY A 151 -9.94 13.50 0.43
N GLY A 152 -8.98 13.87 1.28
CA GLY A 152 -9.25 14.26 2.65
C GLY A 152 -7.99 14.36 3.51
N GLN A 153 -8.18 14.44 4.82
CA GLN A 153 -7.11 14.54 5.81
C GLN A 153 -7.34 13.58 6.97
N MET A 154 -6.26 12.92 7.42
CA MET A 154 -6.31 11.90 8.46
C MET A 154 -6.73 12.47 9.82
N GLU A 155 -6.30 13.69 10.15
CA GLU A 155 -6.68 14.39 11.39
C GLU A 155 -8.20 14.59 11.52
N LEU A 156 -8.88 14.93 10.42
CA LEU A 156 -10.34 15.09 10.41
C LEU A 156 -11.06 13.75 10.56
N ALA A 157 -10.46 12.66 10.05
CA ALA A 157 -11.00 11.33 10.24
C ALA A 157 -10.90 10.89 11.71
N PHE A 158 -9.77 11.13 12.38
CA PHE A 158 -9.63 10.83 13.81
C PHE A 158 -10.54 11.72 14.67
N GLU A 159 -10.64 13.00 14.34
CA GLU A 159 -11.57 13.92 15.01
C GLU A 159 -13.02 13.43 14.89
N PHE A 160 -13.43 13.00 13.70
CA PHE A 160 -14.73 12.39 13.48
C PHE A 160 -14.95 11.17 14.39
N ILE A 161 -14.00 10.21 14.42
CA ILE A 161 -14.11 9.00 15.26
C ILE A 161 -14.31 9.38 16.73
N ARG A 162 -13.55 10.36 17.23
CA ARG A 162 -13.67 10.85 18.61
C ARG A 162 -15.05 11.48 18.86
N GLN A 163 -15.47 12.44 18.02
CA GLN A 163 -16.73 13.16 18.21
C GLN A 163 -17.95 12.25 18.09
N LYS A 164 -17.90 11.25 17.20
CA LYS A 164 -19.00 10.30 17.00
C LYS A 164 -19.06 9.19 18.05
N GLY A 165 -18.01 9.00 18.84
CA GLY A 165 -17.93 7.95 19.87
C GLY A 165 -17.47 6.59 19.34
N GLY A 166 -16.80 6.54 18.18
CA GLY A 166 -16.10 5.34 17.70
C GLY A 166 -16.26 5.05 16.20
N ILE A 167 -15.61 3.95 15.79
CA ILE A 167 -15.62 3.41 14.43
C ILE A 167 -16.01 1.92 14.45
N THR A 168 -16.69 1.45 13.41
CA THR A 168 -17.14 0.06 13.30
C THR A 168 -16.12 -0.83 12.57
N THR A 169 -16.39 -2.13 12.49
CA THR A 169 -15.52 -3.11 11.80
C THR A 169 -15.75 -3.12 10.29
N GLU A 170 -14.70 -3.52 9.54
CA GLU A 170 -14.79 -3.77 8.09
C GLU A 170 -15.90 -4.79 7.74
N THR A 171 -16.09 -5.82 8.57
CA THR A 171 -17.15 -6.81 8.35
C THR A 171 -18.55 -6.20 8.45
N ASN A 172 -18.75 -5.23 9.35
CA ASN A 172 -20.03 -4.55 9.51
C ASN A 172 -20.25 -3.47 8.44
N TYR A 173 -19.19 -2.75 8.05
CA TYR A 173 -19.24 -1.73 6.99
C TYR A 173 -18.15 -2.01 5.93
N PRO A 174 -18.42 -2.91 4.96
CA PRO A 174 -17.43 -3.30 3.96
C PRO A 174 -17.10 -2.20 2.96
N TYR A 175 -15.83 -2.12 2.58
CA TYR A 175 -15.32 -1.23 1.55
C TYR A 175 -15.93 -1.52 0.17
N LYS A 176 -16.25 -0.47 -0.58
CA LYS A 176 -16.89 -0.54 -1.92
C LYS A 176 -16.13 0.16 -3.05
N ALA A 177 -15.02 0.84 -2.73
CA ALA A 177 -14.26 1.66 -3.68
C ALA A 177 -15.09 2.75 -4.40
N GLU A 178 -16.13 3.27 -3.74
CA GLU A 178 -16.95 4.39 -4.19
C GLU A 178 -17.59 5.09 -2.99
N ASP A 179 -17.85 6.40 -3.11
CA ASP A 179 -18.60 7.13 -2.09
C ASP A 179 -20.09 6.82 -2.21
N GLY A 180 -20.67 6.41 -1.09
CA GLY A 180 -22.10 6.15 -0.96
C GLY A 180 -22.77 7.06 0.06
N ARG A 181 -24.09 6.92 0.21
CA ARG A 181 -24.80 7.52 1.34
C ARG A 181 -24.37 6.83 2.63
N CYS A 182 -24.21 7.61 3.71
CA CYS A 182 -23.93 7.06 5.03
C CYS A 182 -25.09 6.13 5.48
N ASP A 183 -24.74 4.87 5.78
CA ASP A 183 -25.63 3.91 6.41
C ASP A 183 -25.50 3.99 7.94
N SER A 184 -26.32 4.85 8.55
CA SER A 184 -26.30 5.10 9.99
C SER A 184 -26.56 3.84 10.82
N SER A 185 -27.25 2.84 10.28
CA SER A 185 -27.55 1.59 10.99
C SER A 185 -26.31 0.75 11.24
N LYS A 186 -25.35 0.79 10.30
CA LYS A 186 -24.03 0.16 10.40
C LYS A 186 -23.07 1.04 11.17
N GLU A 187 -23.09 2.33 10.90
CA GLU A 187 -22.22 3.32 11.54
C GLU A 187 -22.41 3.36 13.06
N ASN A 188 -23.66 3.33 13.56
CA ASN A 188 -24.00 3.39 14.99
C ASN A 188 -23.74 2.08 15.76
N ARG A 189 -22.76 1.28 15.32
CA ARG A 189 -22.28 0.07 15.99
C ARG A 189 -20.76 0.16 16.18
N PRO A 190 -20.26 1.06 17.04
CA PRO A 190 -18.83 1.25 17.23
C PRO A 190 -18.21 -0.01 17.82
N ALA A 191 -17.05 -0.40 17.28
CA ALA A 191 -16.23 -1.49 17.79
C ALA A 191 -15.05 -0.97 18.62
N VAL A 192 -14.54 0.22 18.29
CA VAL A 192 -13.44 0.89 19.00
C VAL A 192 -13.70 2.39 19.03
N SER A 193 -13.31 3.04 20.14
CA SER A 193 -13.27 4.50 20.30
C SER A 193 -11.84 4.96 20.62
N ILE A 194 -11.58 6.25 20.46
CA ILE A 194 -10.30 6.88 20.81
C ILE A 194 -10.54 8.08 21.73
N ASP A 195 -9.62 8.34 22.63
CA ASP A 195 -9.70 9.49 23.55
C ASP A 195 -9.29 10.80 22.87
N GLY A 196 -8.42 10.71 21.85
CA GLY A 196 -7.84 11.87 21.19
C GLY A 196 -6.97 11.51 19.99
N HIS A 197 -6.43 12.55 19.36
CA HIS A 197 -5.42 12.48 18.32
C HIS A 197 -4.53 13.71 18.40
N GLU A 198 -3.32 13.60 17.86
CA GLU A 198 -2.37 14.69 17.74
C GLU A 198 -1.59 14.57 16.44
N ASN A 199 -1.06 15.71 15.97
CA ASN A 199 -0.14 15.74 14.85
C ASN A 199 1.30 15.65 15.36
N VAL A 200 2.11 14.84 14.68
CA VAL A 200 3.57 14.83 14.88
C VAL A 200 4.15 16.16 14.37
N LEU A 201 5.20 16.64 15.03
CA LEU A 201 5.94 17.83 14.61
C LEU A 201 6.38 17.73 13.15
N VAL A 202 6.03 18.74 12.36
CA VAL A 202 6.34 18.79 10.93
C VAL A 202 7.85 18.95 10.70
N ASN A 203 8.36 18.34 9.63
CA ASN A 203 9.78 18.41 9.24
C ASN A 203 10.75 17.92 10.34
N ASN A 204 10.32 17.01 11.22
CA ASN A 204 11.15 16.45 12.28
C ASN A 204 11.08 14.91 12.28
N GLU A 205 12.12 14.28 11.73
CA GLU A 205 12.21 12.82 11.65
C GLU A 205 12.38 12.14 13.03
N ASP A 206 13.01 12.81 14.00
CA ASP A 206 13.15 12.29 15.39
C ASP A 206 11.79 12.24 16.10
N ALA A 207 10.97 13.27 15.93
CA ALA A 207 9.60 13.28 16.45
C ALA A 207 8.76 12.16 15.82
N LEU A 208 8.89 11.92 14.51
CA LEU A 208 8.22 10.81 13.83
C LEU A 208 8.73 9.46 14.33
N LEU A 209 10.04 9.29 14.51
CA LEU A 209 10.64 8.07 15.04
C LEU A 209 10.12 7.74 16.44
N LYS A 210 10.06 8.75 17.33
CA LYS A 210 9.50 8.61 18.69
C LYS A 210 8.03 8.22 18.66
N ALA A 211 7.23 8.84 17.80
CA ALA A 211 5.82 8.51 17.64
C ALA A 211 5.59 7.10 17.06
N VAL A 212 6.45 6.63 16.17
CA VAL A 212 6.37 5.27 15.60
C VAL A 212 6.80 4.20 16.62
N ALA A 213 7.67 4.55 17.57
CA ALA A 213 8.23 3.61 18.54
C ALA A 213 7.35 3.32 19.76
N ASN A 214 6.23 4.03 19.93
CA ASN A 214 5.35 3.96 21.11
C ASN A 214 3.89 3.80 20.69
#